data_AF-A0AAD4BH76-F1
#
_entry.id   AF-A0AAD4BH76-F1
#
_cell.length_a   1.000
_cell.length_b   1.000
_cell.length_c   1.000
_cell.angle_alpha   90.00
_cell.angle_beta   90.00
_cell.angle_gamma   90.00
#
_symmetry.space_group_name_H-M   'P 1'
#
loop_
_entity.id
_entity.type
_entity.pdbx_description
1 polymer ?
#
loop_
_entity_poly.entity_id
_entity_poly.type
_entity_poly.pdbx_seq_one_letter_code
_entity_poly.pdbx_strand_id
1 'polypeptide(L)'
;MSRELTWSHNFTDADAARLCQLASIANDPRYRPYVCLWVTDGVVCNLHFQASEFPDHLRSAHGVVGADKASLMCCWVNCFAEMPKDCLMRHINENHLELRHICPICHEQFTRANTMQNHMSRKHSGN
;
A
#
# COMPACT_ATOMS: atom_id res chain seq x y z
N MET A 1 -36.70 28.16 -21.38
CA MET A 1 -36.88 26.73 -21.02
C MET A 1 -35.60 26.28 -20.34
N SER A 2 -35.45 26.59 -19.06
CA SER A 2 -34.25 26.29 -18.29
C SER A 2 -34.45 24.92 -17.63
N ARG A 3 -33.63 23.94 -18.00
CA ARG A 3 -33.63 22.62 -17.34
C ARG A 3 -32.83 22.76 -16.05
N GLU A 4 -33.54 22.83 -14.93
CA GLU A 4 -32.95 22.74 -13.60
C GLU A 4 -32.36 21.33 -13.43
N LEU A 5 -31.06 21.26 -13.12
CA LEU A 5 -30.39 20.03 -12.73
C LEU A 5 -30.87 19.68 -11.31
N THR A 6 -31.73 18.67 -11.19
CA THR A 6 -32.15 18.15 -9.89
C THR A 6 -30.97 17.44 -9.24
N TRP A 7 -30.28 18.13 -8.32
CA TRP A 7 -29.37 17.50 -7.37
C TRP A 7 -30.18 16.50 -6.53
N SER A 8 -29.89 15.21 -6.69
CA SER A 8 -30.59 14.14 -5.97
C SER A 8 -30.19 14.15 -4.50
N HIS A 9 -30.88 14.94 -3.69
CA HIS A 9 -30.84 14.91 -2.23
C HIS A 9 -31.55 13.67 -1.69
N ASN A 10 -30.98 12.48 -1.86
CA ASN A 10 -31.40 11.40 -0.99
C ASN A 10 -30.23 10.46 -0.72
N PHE A 11 -29.28 10.96 0.07
CA PHE A 11 -28.36 10.10 0.79
C PHE A 11 -29.13 9.54 1.99
N THR A 12 -29.55 8.28 1.89
CA THR A 12 -30.36 7.62 2.91
C THR A 12 -29.47 6.92 3.95
N ASP A 13 -30.04 6.52 5.08
CA ASP A 13 -29.32 5.70 6.08
C ASP A 13 -28.82 4.37 5.48
N ALA A 14 -29.50 3.84 4.46
CA ALA A 14 -29.05 2.67 3.72
C ALA A 14 -27.82 2.97 2.84
N ASP A 15 -27.76 4.17 2.23
CA ASP A 15 -26.59 4.62 1.49
C ASP A 15 -25.40 4.88 2.43
N ALA A 16 -25.65 5.43 3.62
CA ALA A 16 -24.65 5.59 4.67
C ALA A 16 -24.10 4.24 5.14
N ALA A 17 -24.97 3.26 5.43
CA ALA A 17 -24.56 1.91 5.79
C ALA A 17 -23.75 1.23 4.68
N ARG A 18 -24.15 1.41 3.41
CA ARG A 18 -23.44 0.87 2.26
C ARG A 18 -22.06 1.53 2.06
N LEU A 19 -21.95 2.84 2.27
CA LEU A 19 -20.65 3.53 2.26
C LEU A 19 -19.76 3.07 3.40
N CYS A 20 -20.29 2.85 4.61
CA CYS A 20 -19.53 2.28 5.72
C CYS A 20 -19.01 0.87 5.39
N GLN A 21 -19.83 0.03 4.76
CA GLN A 21 -19.43 -1.32 4.36
C GLN A 21 -18.36 -1.29 3.24
N LEU A 22 -18.48 -0.38 2.27
CA LEU A 22 -17.47 -0.19 1.22
C LEU A 22 -16.17 0.39 1.78
N ALA A 23 -16.25 1.32 2.74
CA ALA A 23 -15.08 1.87 3.43
C ALA A 23 -14.34 0.80 4.23
N SER A 24 -15.08 -0.15 4.83
CA SER A 24 -14.51 -1.31 5.51
C SER A 24 -13.67 -2.17 4.56
N ILE A 25 -14.16 -2.40 3.34
CA ILE A 25 -13.45 -3.15 2.29
C ILE A 25 -12.26 -2.34 1.77
N ALA A 26 -12.43 -1.04 1.54
CA ALA A 26 -11.37 -0.15 1.07
C ALA A 26 -10.23 0.04 2.10
N ASN A 27 -10.49 -0.24 3.39
CA ASN A 27 -9.48 -0.19 4.44
C ASN A 27 -8.82 -1.54 4.72
N ASP A 28 -9.31 -2.64 4.11
CA ASP A 28 -8.62 -3.93 4.13
C ASP A 28 -7.26 -3.75 3.43
N PRO A 29 -6.13 -4.15 4.06
CA PRO A 29 -4.79 -4.01 3.48
C PRO A 29 -4.64 -4.65 2.08
N ARG A 30 -5.52 -5.58 1.70
CA ARG A 30 -5.53 -6.21 0.37
C ARG A 30 -6.13 -5.34 -0.73
N TYR A 31 -7.02 -4.42 -0.36
CA TYR A 31 -7.75 -3.56 -1.31
C TYR A 31 -7.46 -2.07 -1.12
N ARG A 32 -6.81 -1.71 0.00
CA ARG A 32 -6.42 -0.35 0.32
C ARG A 32 -5.39 0.16 -0.69
N PRO A 33 -5.72 1.18 -1.49
CA PRO A 33 -4.75 1.79 -2.38
C PRO A 33 -3.70 2.57 -1.59
N TYR A 34 -2.48 2.58 -2.09
CA TYR A 34 -1.35 3.34 -1.60
C TYR A 34 -1.05 4.52 -2.51
N VAL A 35 -0.45 5.58 -1.97
CA VAL A 35 -0.03 6.75 -2.76
C VAL A 35 1.49 6.73 -2.90
N CYS A 36 1.97 6.82 -4.14
CA CYS A 36 3.40 6.90 -4.41
C CYS A 36 3.89 8.32 -4.17
N LEU A 37 4.83 8.51 -3.24
CA LEU A 37 5.50 9.79 -3.03
C LEU A 37 6.96 9.75 -3.51
N TRP A 38 7.23 8.98 -4.55
CA TRP A 38 8.54 8.98 -5.21
C TRP A 38 8.75 10.31 -5.95
N VAL A 39 9.97 10.83 -5.87
CA VAL A 39 10.40 12.06 -6.54
C VAL A 39 11.24 11.70 -7.76
N THR A 40 10.79 12.15 -8.94
CA THR A 40 11.55 12.05 -10.20
C THR A 40 11.69 13.45 -10.78
N ASP A 41 12.93 13.89 -11.00
CA ASP A 41 13.26 15.24 -11.52
C ASP A 41 12.57 16.39 -10.76
N GLY A 42 12.48 16.25 -9.44
CA GLY A 42 11.83 17.24 -8.56
C GLY A 42 10.31 17.17 -8.50
N VAL A 43 9.67 16.23 -9.21
CA VAL A 43 8.21 16.05 -9.23
C VAL A 43 7.80 14.84 -8.37
N VAL A 44 6.82 15.04 -7.49
CA VAL A 44 6.24 13.97 -6.67
C VAL A 44 5.16 13.21 -7.47
N CYS A 45 5.26 11.89 -7.50
CA CYS A 45 4.42 11.00 -8.32
C CYS A 45 2.90 11.11 -8.03
N ASN A 46 2.49 10.98 -6.76
CA ASN A 46 1.10 11.00 -6.28
C ASN A 46 0.12 9.98 -6.93
N LEU A 47 0.63 9.01 -7.69
CA LEU A 47 -0.22 7.96 -8.25
C LEU A 47 -0.71 7.00 -7.17
N HIS A 48 -1.98 6.61 -7.28
CA HIS A 48 -2.58 5.59 -6.45
C HIS A 48 -2.34 4.22 -7.08
N PHE A 49 -1.98 3.22 -6.27
CA PHE A 49 -1.69 1.86 -6.75
C PHE A 49 -2.05 0.81 -5.69
N GLN A 50 -2.27 -0.43 -6.12
CA GLN A 50 -2.39 -1.57 -5.21
C GLN A 50 -1.02 -2.17 -4.89
N ALA A 51 -0.84 -2.75 -3.70
CA ALA A 51 0.44 -3.34 -3.29
C ALA A 51 1.00 -4.37 -4.30
N SER A 52 0.13 -5.08 -5.01
CA SER A 52 0.49 -6.03 -6.08
C SER A 52 1.09 -5.37 -7.32
N GLU A 53 0.71 -4.14 -7.63
CA GLU A 53 1.14 -3.39 -8.83
C GLU A 53 2.43 -2.60 -8.56
N PHE A 54 2.81 -2.48 -7.29
CA PHE A 54 3.90 -1.62 -6.85
C PHE A 54 5.25 -1.90 -7.52
N PRO A 55 5.72 -3.16 -7.68
CA PRO A 55 7.00 -3.43 -8.34
C PRO A 55 7.03 -2.97 -9.80
N ASP A 56 5.91 -3.12 -10.50
CA ASP A 56 5.80 -2.74 -11.91
C ASP A 56 5.61 -1.22 -12.05
N HIS A 57 4.94 -0.59 -11.10
CA HIS A 57 4.85 0.87 -11.01
C HIS A 57 6.23 1.52 -10.89
N LEU A 58 7.08 1.07 -9.95
CA LEU A 58 8.43 1.63 -9.81
C LEU A 58 9.29 1.44 -11.07
N ARG A 59 9.15 0.28 -11.73
CA ARG A 59 9.89 -0.03 -12.95
C ARG A 59 9.47 0.89 -14.10
N SER A 60 8.17 1.03 -14.32
CA SER A 60 7.60 1.74 -15.46
C SER A 60 7.55 3.26 -15.28
N ALA A 61 7.25 3.75 -14.08
CA ALA A 61 7.09 5.18 -13.80
C ALA A 61 8.40 5.86 -13.37
N HIS A 62 9.27 5.13 -12.67
CA HIS A 62 10.46 5.71 -12.03
C HIS A 62 11.79 5.12 -12.52
N GLY A 63 11.75 4.19 -13.48
CA GLY A 63 12.95 3.59 -14.05
C GLY A 63 13.78 2.81 -13.01
N VAL A 64 13.15 2.28 -11.96
CA VAL A 64 13.82 1.47 -10.95
C VAL A 64 14.10 0.08 -11.54
N VAL A 65 15.19 0.01 -12.31
CA VAL A 65 15.69 -1.19 -13.00
C VAL A 65 17.13 -1.46 -12.59
N GLY A 66 17.60 -2.69 -12.79
CA GLY A 66 18.99 -3.07 -12.51
C GLY A 66 19.12 -4.50 -11.98
N ALA A 67 20.37 -4.96 -11.86
CA ALA A 67 20.71 -6.21 -11.19
C ALA A 67 20.42 -6.10 -9.69
N ASP A 68 20.20 -7.23 -9.01
CA ASP A 68 19.77 -7.23 -7.60
C ASP A 68 20.80 -6.62 -6.64
N LYS A 69 22.08 -6.61 -7.03
CA LYS A 69 23.19 -5.97 -6.29
C LYS A 69 23.44 -4.52 -6.67
N ALA A 70 22.68 -3.96 -7.61
CA ALA A 70 22.80 -2.54 -7.92
C ALA A 70 22.42 -1.71 -6.70
N SER A 71 23.29 -0.77 -6.33
CA SER A 71 23.00 0.22 -5.29
C SER A 71 21.99 1.22 -5.85
N LEU A 72 20.84 1.33 -5.19
CA LEU A 72 19.77 2.23 -5.57
C LEU A 72 19.45 3.16 -4.42
N MET A 73 19.18 4.42 -4.75
CA MET A 73 18.72 5.42 -3.80
C MET A 73 17.19 5.42 -3.75
N CYS A 74 16.63 5.40 -2.55
CA CYS A 74 15.21 5.61 -2.32
C CYS A 74 14.86 7.09 -2.48
N CYS A 75 14.18 7.44 -3.57
CA CYS A 75 13.74 8.82 -3.82
C CYS A 75 12.33 9.09 -3.30
N TRP A 76 11.86 8.34 -2.30
CA TRP A 76 10.66 8.73 -1.57
C TRP A 76 10.89 10.10 -0.91
N VAL A 77 9.85 10.95 -0.84
CA VAL A 77 9.94 12.27 -0.19
C VAL A 77 10.64 12.13 1.18
N ASN A 78 11.73 12.87 1.36
CA ASN A 78 12.55 12.93 2.58
C ASN A 78 13.25 11.62 3.00
N CYS A 79 13.46 10.64 2.12
CA CYS A 79 14.14 9.38 2.48
C CYS A 79 15.65 9.36 2.14
N PHE A 80 16.00 9.31 0.85
CA PHE A 80 17.38 9.28 0.34
C PHE A 80 18.25 8.11 0.84
N ALA A 81 17.65 7.04 1.39
CA ALA A 81 18.40 5.87 1.81
C ALA A 81 19.00 5.12 0.60
N GLU A 82 20.28 4.78 0.67
CA GLU A 82 20.96 3.99 -0.36
C GLU A 82 21.04 2.52 0.06
N MET A 83 20.61 1.62 -0.81
CA MET A 83 20.60 0.18 -0.52
C MET A 83 20.54 -0.68 -1.79
N PRO A 84 20.88 -1.98 -1.70
CA PRO A 84 20.68 -2.92 -2.79
C PRO A 84 19.21 -2.99 -3.23
N LYS A 85 18.98 -3.28 -4.52
CA LYS A 85 17.63 -3.37 -5.11
C LYS A 85 16.71 -4.37 -4.41
N ASP A 86 17.23 -5.52 -4.00
CA ASP A 86 16.46 -6.54 -3.25
C ASP A 86 16.00 -6.01 -1.88
N CYS A 87 16.76 -5.10 -1.28
CA CYS A 87 16.45 -4.43 -0.03
C CYS A 87 15.52 -3.23 -0.22
N LEU A 88 15.57 -2.54 -1.36
CA LEU A 88 14.77 -1.36 -1.66
C LEU A 88 13.26 -1.65 -1.58
N MET A 89 12.80 -2.74 -2.20
CA MET A 89 11.38 -3.10 -2.18
C MET A 89 10.86 -3.33 -0.75
N ARG A 90 11.64 -4.04 0.06
CA ARG A 90 11.33 -4.29 1.46
C ARG A 90 11.31 -2.98 2.25
N HIS A 91 12.33 -2.14 2.06
CA HIS A 91 12.44 -0.85 2.73
C HIS A 91 11.21 0.03 2.48
N ILE A 92 10.76 0.14 1.22
CA ILE A 92 9.59 0.95 0.88
C ILE A 92 8.31 0.37 1.50
N ASN A 93 8.12 -0.95 1.41
CA ASN A 93 6.97 -1.62 2.02
C ASN A 93 6.89 -1.38 3.53
N GLU A 94 8.03 -1.46 4.24
CA GLU A 94 8.10 -1.34 5.70
C GLU A 94 7.95 0.13 6.18
N ASN A 95 8.60 1.08 5.48
CA ASN A 95 8.79 2.46 5.96
C ASN A 95 7.87 3.49 5.32
N HIS A 96 7.35 3.23 4.12
CA HIS A 96 6.59 4.23 3.37
C HIS A 96 5.15 3.80 3.09
N LEU A 97 4.95 2.52 2.81
CA LEU A 97 3.60 1.96 2.69
C LEU A 97 3.06 1.49 4.06
N GLU A 98 3.95 1.39 5.04
CA GLU A 98 3.67 0.88 6.38
C GLU A 98 2.88 -0.44 6.34
N LEU A 99 3.21 -1.31 5.39
CA LEU A 99 2.54 -2.60 5.23
C LEU A 99 2.71 -3.40 6.51
N ARG A 100 1.58 -3.80 7.09
CA ARG A 100 1.52 -4.66 8.28
C ARG A 100 0.89 -6.00 7.89
N HIS A 101 1.51 -7.06 8.35
CA HIS A 101 0.99 -8.42 8.26
C HIS A 101 0.28 -8.73 9.57
N ILE A 102 -1.04 -8.91 9.49
CA ILE A 102 -1.89 -9.14 10.65
C ILE A 102 -2.11 -10.65 10.77
N CYS A 103 -1.90 -11.20 11.96
CA CYS A 103 -2.28 -12.58 12.27
C CYS A 103 -3.82 -12.73 12.20
N PRO A 104 -4.41 -13.57 11.33
CA PRO A 104 -5.85 -13.77 11.29
C PRO A 104 -6.48 -14.41 12.55
N ILE A 105 -5.68 -14.93 13.49
CA ILE A 105 -6.19 -15.62 14.69
C ILE A 105 -6.16 -14.69 15.90
N CYS A 106 -5.02 -14.06 16.19
CA CYS A 106 -4.87 -13.19 17.36
C CYS A 106 -4.79 -11.70 17.02
N HIS A 107 -4.83 -11.32 15.73
CA HIS A 107 -4.74 -9.94 15.24
C HIS A 107 -3.45 -9.19 15.62
N GLU A 108 -2.41 -9.89 16.07
CA GLU A 108 -1.09 -9.30 16.28
C GLU A 108 -0.49 -8.82 14.95
N GLN A 109 0.10 -7.62 14.97
CA GLN A 109 0.65 -6.96 13.79
C GLN A 109 2.16 -7.18 13.67
N PHE A 110 2.61 -7.47 12.47
CA PHE A 110 4.01 -7.68 12.15
C PHE A 110 4.43 -6.79 10.99
N THR A 111 5.67 -6.32 11.01
CA THR A 111 6.24 -5.56 9.89
C THR A 111 6.68 -6.45 8.72
N ARG A 112 6.84 -7.77 8.94
CA ARG A 112 7.33 -8.72 7.94
C ARG A 112 6.45 -9.97 7.84
N ALA A 113 6.31 -10.50 6.63
CA ALA A 113 5.54 -11.71 6.38
C ALA A 113 6.13 -12.94 7.08
N ASN A 114 7.45 -13.15 7.00
CA ASN A 114 8.11 -14.29 7.63
C ASN A 114 7.99 -14.26 9.16
N THR A 115 8.02 -13.08 9.79
CA THR A 115 7.83 -12.98 11.24
C THR A 115 6.41 -13.36 11.65
N MET A 116 5.40 -12.94 10.87
CA MET A 116 4.00 -13.36 11.08
C MET A 116 3.84 -14.87 10.85
N GLN A 117 4.45 -15.43 9.81
CA GLN A 117 4.39 -16.86 9.52
C GLN A 117 5.05 -17.72 10.61
N ASN A 118 6.20 -17.27 11.14
CA ASN A 118 6.84 -17.92 12.28
C ASN A 118 6.03 -17.76 13.57
N HIS A 119 5.35 -16.63 13.76
CA HIS A 119 4.39 -16.46 14.84
C HIS A 119 3.27 -17.50 14.71
N MET A 120 2.69 -17.64 13.51
CA MET A 120 1.65 -18.64 13.22
C MET A 120 2.12 -20.04 13.54
N SER A 121 3.31 -20.42 13.06
CA SER A 121 3.85 -21.77 13.27
C SER A 121 4.12 -22.11 14.74
N ARG A 122 4.37 -21.09 15.57
CA ARG A 122 4.72 -21.27 17.00
C ARG A 122 3.55 -21.11 17.95
N LYS A 123 2.59 -20.24 17.62
CA LYS A 123 1.48 -19.85 18.50
C LYS A 123 0.15 -20.45 18.09
N HIS A 124 0.00 -20.82 16.82
CA HIS A 124 -1.26 -21.23 16.23
C HIS A 124 -1.18 -22.53 15.43
N SER A 125 -0.01 -23.16 15.32
CA SER A 125 0.09 -24.56 14.91
C SER A 125 -0.41 -25.47 16.02
N GLY A 126 -1.73 -25.54 16.14
CA GLY A 126 -2.42 -26.64 16.81
C GLY A 126 -2.69 -27.74 15.79
N ASN A 127 -2.16 -28.93 16.07
CA ASN A 127 -2.63 -30.19 15.49
C ASN A 127 -4.07 -30.47 15.91
#